data_AF-A0A917B1B1-F1
#
_entry.id   AF-A0A917B1B1-F1
#
_cell.length_a   1.000
_cell.length_b   1.000
_cell.length_c   1.000
_cell.angle_alpha   90.00
_cell.angle_beta   90.00
_cell.angle_gamma   90.00
#
_symmetry.space_group_name_H-M   'P 1'
#
loop_
_entity.id
_entity.type
_entity.pdbx_description
1 polymer ?
#
loop_
_entity_poly.entity_id
_entity_poly.type
_entity_poly.pdbx_seq_one_letter_code
_entity_poly.pdbx_strand_id
1 'polypeptide(L)'
;MVWMIIGMAIVTAVPRFLPAFIVDQIRFPKWMDRWLNAIPYAALGALIFPGILSVKPEAPQIGVIAALVAGALAWLNLNIILVVLGAIASVFIMTF
;
A
#
# COMPACT_ATOMS: atom_id res chain seq x y z
N MET A 1 -24.38 16.97 16.00
CA MET A 1 -23.76 15.77 15.39
C MET A 1 -24.23 15.52 13.96
N VAL A 2 -25.55 15.43 13.69
CA VAL A 2 -26.07 15.14 12.33
C VAL A 2 -25.56 16.12 11.26
N TRP A 3 -25.59 17.43 11.52
CA TRP A 3 -25.08 18.45 10.60
C TRP A 3 -23.58 18.32 10.28
N MET A 4 -22.78 17.85 11.24
CA MET A 4 -21.34 17.63 11.04
C MET A 4 -21.08 16.40 10.17
N ILE A 5 -21.87 15.33 10.36
CA ILE A 5 -21.81 14.12 9.52
C ILE A 5 -22.19 14.46 8.08
N ILE A 6 -23.28 15.22 7.89
CA ILE A 6 -23.71 15.68 6.56
C ILE A 6 -22.64 16.56 5.92
N GLY A 7 -22.05 17.50 6.67
CA GLY A 7 -20.96 18.35 6.19
C GLY A 7 -19.73 17.55 5.75
N MET A 8 -19.26 16.60 6.57
CA MET A 8 -18.13 15.72 6.23
C MET A 8 -18.45 14.83 5.01
N ALA A 9 -19.66 14.29 4.94
CA ALA A 9 -20.09 13.46 3.82
C ALA A 9 -20.06 14.24 2.50
N ILE A 10 -20.55 15.48 2.48
CA ILE A 10 -20.50 16.33 1.28
C ILE A 10 -19.03 16.59 0.89
N VAL A 11 -18.19 17.03 1.83
CA VAL A 11 -16.79 17.39 1.56
C VAL A 11 -15.92 16.20 1.14
N THR A 12 -16.23 14.97 1.57
CA THR A 12 -15.51 13.76 1.13
C THR A 12 -16.08 13.14 -0.14
N ALA A 13 -17.41 13.19 -0.32
CA ALA A 13 -18.06 12.65 -1.51
C ALA A 13 -17.68 13.45 -2.77
N VAL A 14 -17.68 14.78 -2.70
CA VAL A 14 -17.36 15.65 -3.83
C VAL A 14 -16.02 15.28 -4.48
N PRO A 15 -14.87 15.28 -3.77
CA PRO A 15 -13.58 14.92 -4.34
C PRO A 15 -13.43 13.42 -4.63
N ARG A 16 -14.32 12.53 -4.17
CA ARG A 16 -14.27 11.09 -4.51
C ARG A 16 -15.04 10.79 -5.78
N PHE A 17 -16.20 11.43 -5.98
CA PHE A 17 -17.01 11.28 -7.19
C PHE A 17 -16.44 12.10 -8.35
N LEU A 18 -15.89 13.28 -8.09
CA LEU A 18 -15.37 14.15 -9.14
C LEU A 18 -14.26 13.49 -10.00
N PRO A 19 -13.25 12.79 -9.43
CA PRO A 19 -12.28 12.04 -10.23
C PRO A 19 -12.95 10.88 -10.95
N ALA A 20 -13.86 10.13 -10.31
CA ALA A 20 -14.50 8.98 -10.92
C ALA A 20 -15.28 9.36 -12.20
N PHE A 21 -15.95 10.52 -12.24
CA PHE A 21 -16.71 10.97 -13.41
C PHE A 21 -15.87 11.71 -14.47
N ILE A 22 -14.78 12.36 -14.07
CA ILE A 22 -13.94 13.17 -14.98
C ILE A 22 -12.84 12.32 -15.62
N VAL A 23 -12.25 11.37 -14.89
CA VAL A 23 -11.11 10.56 -15.35
C VAL A 23 -11.47 9.73 -16.58
N ASP A 24 -12.70 9.21 -16.68
CA ASP A 24 -13.16 8.44 -17.85
C ASP A 24 -13.39 9.31 -19.10
N GLN A 25 -13.61 10.62 -18.94
CA GLN A 25 -13.86 11.54 -20.06
C GLN A 25 -12.60 12.26 -20.55
N ILE A 26 -11.53 12.28 -19.75
CA ILE A 26 -10.26 12.87 -20.14
C ILE A 26 -9.41 11.82 -20.86
N ARG A 27 -9.24 11.97 -22.17
CA ARG A 27 -8.24 11.20 -22.93
C ARG A 27 -6.85 11.70 -22.57
N PHE A 28 -6.26 11.11 -21.53
CA PHE A 28 -4.87 11.38 -21.19
C PHE A 28 -3.94 10.99 -22.34
N PRO A 29 -2.92 11.80 -22.67
CA PRO A 29 -1.91 11.40 -23.64
C PRO A 29 -1.17 10.14 -23.14
N LYS A 30 -0.76 9.26 -24.06
CA LYS A 30 -0.16 7.94 -23.75
C LYS A 30 1.04 7.97 -22.79
N TRP A 31 1.71 9.11 -22.63
CA TRP A 31 2.82 9.27 -21.68
C TRP A 31 2.30 9.49 -20.26
N MET A 32 1.24 10.28 -20.10
CA MET A 32 0.65 10.61 -18.79
C MET A 32 -0.10 9.42 -18.22
N ASP A 33 -0.84 8.69 -19.06
CA ASP A 33 -1.52 7.46 -18.63
C ASP A 33 -0.53 6.40 -18.08
N ARG A 34 0.61 6.19 -18.75
CA ARG A 34 1.68 5.33 -18.24
C ARG A 34 2.27 5.82 -16.92
N TRP A 35 2.44 7.13 -16.75
CA TRP A 35 2.90 7.73 -15.50
C TRP A 35 1.89 7.59 -14.37
N LEU A 36 0.61 7.88 -14.63
CA LEU A 36 -0.48 7.78 -13.66
C LEU A 36 -0.63 6.34 -13.14
N ASN A 37 -0.52 5.34 -14.03
CA ASN A 37 -0.54 3.94 -13.64
C ASN A 37 0.65 3.52 -12.76
N ALA A 38 1.76 4.25 -12.77
CA ALA A 38 2.91 4.00 -11.89
C ALA A 38 2.76 4.63 -10.50
N ILE A 39 1.90 5.65 -10.34
CA ILE A 39 1.69 6.35 -9.06
C ILE A 39 1.24 5.40 -7.95
N PRO A 40 0.24 4.51 -8.12
CA PRO A 40 -0.19 3.60 -7.07
C PRO A 40 0.93 2.68 -6.59
N TYR A 41 1.72 2.12 -7.52
CA TYR A 41 2.83 1.24 -7.17
C TYR A 41 3.95 1.99 -6.45
N ALA A 42 4.27 3.21 -6.89
CA ALA A 42 5.25 4.06 -6.23
C ALA A 42 4.79 4.46 -4.82
N ALA A 43 3.51 4.80 -4.64
CA ALA A 43 2.93 5.13 -3.34
C ALA A 43 2.94 3.93 -2.39
N LEU A 44 2.51 2.75 -2.86
CA LEU A 44 2.57 1.52 -2.07
C LEU A 44 4.02 1.19 -1.67
N GLY A 45 4.98 1.28 -2.59
CA GLY A 45 6.40 1.09 -2.28
C GLY A 45 6.92 2.10 -1.26
N ALA A 46 6.60 3.38 -1.43
CA ALA A 46 7.00 4.45 -0.52
C ALA A 46 6.37 4.34 0.88
N LEU A 47 5.23 3.68 1.03
CA LEU A 47 4.60 3.38 2.32
C LEU A 47 5.14 2.10 2.96
N ILE A 48 5.33 1.05 2.16
CA ILE A 48 5.76 -0.27 2.66
C ILE A 48 7.23 -0.26 3.08
N PHE A 49 8.10 0.36 2.27
CA PHE A 49 9.55 0.41 2.54
C PHE A 49 9.92 0.98 3.91
N PRO A 50 9.44 2.18 4.32
CA PRO A 50 9.70 2.67 5.68
C PRO A 50 9.03 1.79 6.73
N GLY A 51 7.85 1.24 6.47
CA GLY A 51 7.15 0.32 7.37
C GLY A 51 7.98 -0.92 7.72
N ILE A 52 8.74 -1.45 6.76
CA ILE A 52 9.68 -2.57 6.96
C ILE A 52 10.85 -2.16 7.86
N LEU A 53 11.42 -0.97 7.63
CA LEU A 53 12.59 -0.50 8.39
C LEU A 53 12.22 -0.08 9.82
N SER A 54 10.98 0.32 10.07
CA SER A 54 10.50 0.76 11.38
C SER A 54 10.05 -0.38 12.32
N VAL A 55 10.13 -1.66 11.91
CA VAL A 55 9.66 -2.80 12.72
C VAL A 55 10.40 -2.91 14.06
N LYS A 56 11.73 -2.76 14.04
CA LYS A 56 12.58 -2.69 15.24
C LYS A 56 13.69 -1.67 15.00
N PRO A 57 13.65 -0.48 15.65
CA PRO A 57 14.65 0.57 15.45
C PRO A 57 16.10 0.12 15.76
N GLU A 58 16.24 -0.81 16.70
CA GLU A 58 17.54 -1.34 17.15
C GLU A 58 18.13 -2.39 16.20
N ALA A 59 17.30 -3.03 15.36
CA ALA A 59 17.70 -4.13 14.48
C ALA A 59 16.91 -4.11 13.15
N PRO A 60 17.19 -3.13 12.25
CA PRO A 60 16.48 -3.01 10.97
C PRO A 60 16.70 -4.21 10.03
N GLN A 61 17.73 -5.03 10.29
CA GLN A 61 18.01 -6.27 9.57
C GLN A 61 16.83 -7.25 9.63
N ILE A 62 16.11 -7.30 10.75
CA ILE A 62 14.96 -8.20 10.95
C ILE A 62 13.84 -7.85 9.97
N GLY A 63 13.56 -6.56 9.80
CA GLY A 63 12.56 -6.07 8.85
C GLY A 63 12.95 -6.43 7.41
N VAL A 64 14.20 -6.18 7.03
CA VAL A 64 14.69 -6.48 5.67
C VAL A 64 14.59 -7.98 5.36
N ILE A 65 14.95 -8.84 6.32
CA ILE A 65 14.87 -10.30 6.13
C ILE A 65 13.41 -10.75 6.02
N ALA A 66 12.51 -10.23 6.85
CA ALA A 66 11.09 -10.51 6.76
C ALA A 66 10.50 -10.05 5.42
N ALA A 67 10.93 -8.90 4.90
CA ALA A 67 10.51 -8.40 3.58
C ALA A 67 11.04 -9.28 2.44
N LEU A 68 12.27 -9.79 2.53
CA LEU A 68 12.82 -10.75 1.56
C LEU A 68 12.06 -12.08 1.60
N VAL A 69 11.71 -12.59 2.79
CA VAL A 69 10.90 -13.81 2.94
C VAL A 69 9.50 -13.59 2.35
N ALA A 70 8.85 -12.47 2.66
CA ALA A 70 7.56 -12.11 2.08
C ALA A 70 7.62 -12.01 0.55
N GLY A 71 8.68 -11.38 0.01
CA GLY A 71 8.92 -11.28 -1.42
C GLY A 71 9.14 -12.64 -2.09
N ALA A 72 9.92 -13.52 -1.48
CA ALA A 72 10.15 -14.87 -1.98
C ALA A 72 8.86 -15.72 -1.98
N LEU A 73 8.08 -15.66 -0.88
CA LEU A 73 6.80 -16.37 -0.79
C LEU A 73 5.77 -15.83 -1.78
N ALA A 74 5.73 -14.51 -2.01
CA ALA A 74 4.87 -13.89 -3.01
C ALA A 74 5.25 -14.31 -4.44
N TRP A 75 6.56 -14.46 -4.72
CA TRP A 75 7.04 -14.92 -6.03
C TRP A 75 6.56 -16.34 -6.36
N LEU A 76 6.39 -17.18 -5.35
CA LEU A 76 5.88 -18.56 -5.50
C LEU A 76 4.37 -18.63 -5.76
N ASN A 77 3.68 -17.49 -5.98
CA ASN A 77 2.23 -17.39 -6.18
C ASN A 77 1.40 -18.07 -5.07
N LEU A 78 1.91 -18.07 -3.84
CA LEU A 78 1.20 -18.58 -2.68
C LEU A 78 0.06 -17.62 -2.28
N ASN A 79 -0.97 -18.17 -1.61
CA ASN A 79 -2.08 -17.39 -1.08
C ASN A 79 -1.58 -16.23 -0.23
N ILE A 80 -2.15 -15.03 -0.40
CA ILE A 80 -1.76 -13.80 0.33
C ILE A 80 -1.74 -14.04 1.84
N ILE A 81 -2.69 -14.81 2.36
CA ILE A 81 -2.77 -15.18 3.78
C ILE A 81 -1.51 -15.93 4.23
N LEU A 82 -0.99 -16.87 3.43
CA LEU A 82 0.23 -17.61 3.73
C LEU A 82 1.48 -16.73 3.68
N VAL A 83 1.55 -15.80 2.72
CA VAL A 83 2.65 -14.83 2.61
C VAL A 83 2.70 -13.94 3.85
N VAL A 84 1.54 -13.42 4.29
CA VAL A 84 1.43 -12.57 5.49
C VAL A 84 1.81 -13.36 6.76
N LEU A 85 1.28 -14.58 6.91
CA LEU A 85 1.63 -15.44 8.05
C LEU A 85 3.12 -15.78 8.08
N GLY A 86 3.73 -16.08 6.93
CA GLY A 86 5.17 -16.34 6.82
C GLY A 86 6.02 -15.13 7.18
N ALA A 87 5.62 -13.93 6.74
CA ALA A 87 6.27 -12.68 7.12
C ALA A 87 6.18 -12.44 8.64
N ILE A 88 5.00 -12.59 9.25
CA ILE A 88 4.80 -12.43 10.69
C ILE A 88 5.64 -13.46 11.47
N ALA A 89 5.62 -14.73 11.04
CA ALA A 89 6.40 -15.79 11.67
C ALA A 89 7.90 -15.51 11.61
N SER A 90 8.41 -14.99 10.48
CA SER A 90 9.82 -14.64 10.32
C SER A 90 10.25 -13.53 11.28
N VAL A 91 9.42 -12.49 11.45
CA VAL A 91 9.67 -11.42 12.43
C VAL A 91 9.62 -11.96 13.85
N PHE A 92 8.66 -12.82 14.16
CA PHE A 92 8.48 -13.40 15.49
C PHE A 92 9.68 -14.26 15.91
N ILE A 93 10.14 -15.14 15.02
CA ILE A 93 11.32 -16.00 15.25
C ILE A 93 12.60 -15.19 15.43
N MET A 94 12.78 -14.10 14.68
CA MET A 94 13.96 -13.23 14.79
C MET A 94 13.88 -12.22 15.94
N THR A 95 12.70 -12.02 16.51
CA THR A 95 12.47 -11.06 17.60
C THR A 95 12.61 -11.69 18.98
N PHE A 96 12.35 -12.99 19.09
CA PHE A 96 12.65 -13.84 20.25
C PHE A 96 14.16 -14.05 20.40
#